data_AF-A0A0C3ESW3-F1
#
_entry.id   AF-A0A0C3ESW3-F1
#
_cell.length_a   1.000
_cell.length_b   1.000
_cell.length_c   1.000
_cell.angle_alpha   90.00
_cell.angle_beta   90.00
_cell.angle_gamma   90.00
#
_symmetry.space_group_name_H-M   'P 1'
#
loop_
_entity.id
_entity.type
_entity.pdbx_description
1 polymer ?
#
loop_
_entity_poly.entity_id
_entity_poly.type
_entity_poly.pdbx_seq_one_letter_code
_entity_poly.pdbx_strand_id
1 'polypeptide(L)'
;MKLFWTAFAGMFLWQIIPSYISPLLGGLSIFCLASQHLPPHMQDIFTNLFGGVVINEGLGLLSICLDWSLISLYYMTIPLISQANSWVGFGVCYILLPVIYYANIWNSKNFPMLSTLMFHSNGSIFNPSSSATTSAR
;
A
#
# COMPACT_ATOMS: atom_id res chain seq x y z
N MET A 1 44.75 -16.90 7.46
CA MET A 1 44.57 -15.43 7.52
C MET A 1 43.94 -14.82 6.27
N LYS A 2 44.38 -15.14 5.04
CA LYS A 2 43.80 -14.57 3.80
C LYS A 2 42.32 -14.95 3.60
N LEU A 3 41.96 -16.20 3.85
CA LEU A 3 40.60 -16.74 3.74
C LEU A 3 39.59 -16.01 4.65
N PHE A 4 39.98 -15.73 5.89
CA PHE A 4 39.17 -14.98 6.85
C PHE A 4 38.88 -13.55 6.37
N TRP A 5 39.90 -12.84 5.89
CA TRP A 5 39.74 -11.48 5.39
C TRP A 5 38.91 -11.40 4.10
N THR A 6 39.06 -12.37 3.19
CA THR A 6 38.18 -12.45 2.00
C THR A 6 36.74 -12.79 2.35
N ALA A 7 36.51 -13.71 3.30
CA ALA A 7 35.15 -14.04 3.74
C ALA A 7 34.50 -12.89 4.51
N PHE A 8 35.27 -12.19 5.36
CA PHE A 8 34.82 -11.02 6.10
C PHE A 8 34.46 -9.86 5.17
N ALA A 9 35.33 -9.53 4.20
CA ALA A 9 35.04 -8.49 3.21
C ALA A 9 33.87 -8.88 2.29
N GLY A 10 33.77 -10.16 1.91
CA GLY A 10 32.65 -10.69 1.13
C GLY A 10 31.31 -10.56 1.84
N MET A 11 31.25 -10.93 3.12
CA MET A 11 30.03 -10.76 3.94
C MET A 11 29.68 -9.29 4.16
N PHE A 12 30.68 -8.44 4.42
CA PHE A 12 30.48 -7.01 4.60
C PHE A 12 29.90 -6.33 3.35
N LEU A 13 30.42 -6.64 2.16
CA LEU A 13 29.82 -6.16 0.91
C LEU A 13 28.43 -6.77 0.64
N TRP A 14 28.23 -8.04 0.98
CA TRP A 14 26.94 -8.70 0.82
C TRP A 14 25.85 -8.09 1.69
N GLN A 15 26.16 -7.56 2.88
CA GLN A 15 25.17 -6.87 3.73
C GLN A 15 24.73 -5.50 3.18
N ILE A 16 25.54 -4.83 2.37
CA ILE A 16 25.19 -3.54 1.75
C ILE A 16 24.06 -3.72 0.74
N ILE A 17 24.10 -4.79 -0.05
CA ILE A 17 23.08 -5.11 -1.08
C ILE A 17 21.65 -5.08 -0.52
N PRO A 18 21.27 -5.88 0.50
CA PRO A 18 19.92 -5.86 1.07
C PRO A 18 19.60 -4.53 1.76
N SER A 19 20.59 -3.83 2.31
CA SER A 19 20.36 -2.56 3.02
C SER A 19 19.92 -1.42 2.08
N TYR A 20 20.42 -1.41 0.84
CA TYR A 20 20.15 -0.32 -0.12
C TYR A 20 19.13 -0.67 -1.21
N ILE A 21 19.05 -1.94 -1.62
CA ILE A 21 18.17 -2.36 -2.72
C ILE A 21 16.76 -2.68 -2.24
N SER A 22 16.60 -3.23 -1.04
CA SER A 22 15.27 -3.59 -0.50
C SER A 22 14.30 -2.39 -0.37
N PRO A 23 14.70 -1.21 0.13
CA PRO A 23 13.79 -0.06 0.21
C PRO A 23 13.39 0.46 -1.16
N LEU A 24 14.29 0.36 -2.15
CA LEU A 24 14.06 0.84 -3.51
C LEU A 24 13.03 -0.04 -4.24
N LEU A 25 13.10 -1.35 -4.08
CA LEU A 25 12.16 -2.29 -4.71
C LEU A 25 10.81 -2.35 -3.99
N GLY A 26 10.75 -2.01 -2.70
CA GLY A 26 9.48 -1.82 -1.98
C GLY A 26 8.69 -0.57 -2.43
N GLY A 27 9.38 0.44 -2.98
CA GLY A 27 8.76 1.66 -3.51
C GLY A 27 8.48 1.65 -5.01
N LEU A 28 8.99 0.66 -5.75
CA LEU A 28 8.86 0.57 -7.20
C LEU A 28 7.63 -0.28 -7.59
N SER A 29 6.50 0.37 -7.82
CA SER A 29 5.30 -0.28 -8.37
C SER A 29 5.32 -0.27 -9.91
N ILE A 30 5.21 -1.44 -10.55
CA ILE A 30 5.12 -1.58 -12.02
C ILE A 30 4.00 -0.69 -12.59
N PHE A 31 2.91 -0.56 -11.86
CA PHE A 31 1.74 0.20 -12.29
C PHE A 31 1.98 1.71 -12.25
N CYS A 32 2.84 2.20 -11.34
CA CYS A 32 3.26 3.60 -11.32
C CYS A 32 4.07 3.98 -12.57
N LEU A 33 4.82 3.04 -13.14
CA LEU A 33 5.57 3.26 -14.38
C LEU A 33 4.67 3.05 -15.62
N ALA A 34 3.75 2.09 -15.56
CA ALA A 34 2.83 1.79 -16.65
C ALA A 34 1.74 2.87 -16.84
N SER A 35 1.33 3.58 -15.78
CA SER A 35 0.31 4.63 -15.87
C SER A 35 0.75 5.86 -16.68
N GLN A 36 2.05 6.05 -16.91
CA GLN A 36 2.60 7.15 -17.70
C GLN A 36 2.18 7.13 -19.19
N HIS A 37 1.79 5.96 -19.71
CA HIS A 37 1.41 5.77 -21.12
C HIS A 37 -0.11 5.60 -21.34
N LEU A 38 -0.94 5.74 -20.29
CA LEU A 38 -2.38 5.49 -20.39
C LEU A 38 -3.19 6.75 -20.77
N PRO A 39 -4.33 6.60 -21.47
CA PRO A 39 -5.25 7.72 -21.74
C PRO A 39 -5.82 8.31 -20.43
N PRO A 40 -6.12 9.62 -20.39
CA PRO A 40 -6.48 10.33 -19.15
C PRO A 40 -7.72 9.76 -18.44
N HIS A 41 -8.75 9.34 -19.19
CA HIS A 41 -9.94 8.74 -18.59
C HIS A 41 -9.67 7.36 -17.95
N MET A 42 -8.77 6.57 -18.53
CA MET A 42 -8.38 5.29 -17.93
C MET A 42 -7.44 5.51 -16.76
N GLN A 43 -6.62 6.56 -16.78
CA GLN A 43 -5.67 6.90 -15.73
C GLN A 43 -6.35 7.10 -14.38
N ASP A 44 -7.49 7.78 -14.31
CA ASP A 44 -8.20 7.98 -13.03
C ASP A 44 -8.70 6.68 -12.40
N ILE A 45 -9.31 5.80 -13.21
CA ILE A 45 -9.79 4.48 -12.77
C ILE A 45 -8.60 3.61 -12.33
N PHE A 46 -7.50 3.71 -13.07
CA PHE A 46 -6.30 2.94 -12.84
C PHE A 46 -5.57 3.39 -11.56
N THR A 47 -5.45 4.70 -11.32
CA THR A 47 -4.86 5.25 -10.11
C THR A 47 -5.71 4.90 -8.89
N ASN A 48 -7.04 4.99 -8.99
CA ASN A 48 -7.94 4.55 -7.92
C ASN A 48 -7.76 3.06 -7.59
N LEU A 49 -7.68 2.17 -8.59
CA LEU A 49 -7.60 0.73 -8.36
C LEU A 49 -6.19 0.25 -7.94
N PHE A 50 -5.14 0.71 -8.61
CA PHE A 50 -3.76 0.25 -8.37
C PHE A 50 -3.01 1.11 -7.35
N GLY A 51 -3.45 2.34 -7.10
CA GLY A 51 -2.81 3.27 -6.18
C GLY A 51 -1.52 3.90 -6.73
N GLY A 52 -1.22 5.12 -6.29
CA GLY A 52 0.04 5.81 -6.51
C GLY A 52 1.05 5.57 -5.38
N VAL A 53 2.18 6.27 -5.44
CA VAL A 53 3.21 6.27 -4.36
C VAL A 53 2.72 7.07 -3.14
N VAL A 54 1.70 7.90 -3.31
CA VAL A 54 1.14 8.76 -2.27
C VAL A 54 0.02 8.03 -1.53
N ILE A 55 -0.01 8.21 -0.21
CA ILE A 55 -0.99 7.61 0.69
C ILE A 55 -2.38 8.15 0.35
N ASN A 56 -3.37 7.26 0.24
CA ASN A 56 -4.78 7.56 -0.12
C ASN A 56 -5.05 7.83 -1.61
N GLU A 57 -4.14 7.48 -2.52
CA GLU A 57 -4.40 7.62 -3.97
C GLU A 57 -5.04 6.39 -4.62
N GLY A 58 -5.16 5.26 -3.89
CA GLY A 58 -5.90 4.09 -4.38
C GLY A 58 -5.73 2.84 -3.51
N LEU A 59 -6.28 1.72 -3.99
CA LEU A 59 -6.32 0.43 -3.29
C LEU A 59 -4.96 -0.29 -3.20
N GLY A 60 -3.93 0.14 -3.95
CA GLY A 60 -2.58 -0.44 -3.85
C GLY A 60 -2.47 -1.86 -4.41
N LEU A 61 -3.33 -2.23 -5.37
CA LEU A 61 -3.32 -3.56 -5.98
C LEU A 61 -1.96 -3.84 -6.64
N LEU A 62 -1.37 -5.00 -6.32
CA LEU A 62 -0.09 -5.48 -6.87
C LEU A 62 1.13 -4.61 -6.54
N SER A 63 1.13 -3.89 -5.41
CA SER A 63 2.37 -3.36 -4.84
C SER A 63 3.26 -4.52 -4.39
N ILE A 64 4.22 -4.88 -5.25
CA ILE A 64 5.17 -5.96 -4.97
C ILE A 64 6.31 -5.43 -4.10
N CYS A 65 6.22 -5.66 -2.79
CA CYS A 65 7.36 -5.45 -1.91
C CYS A 65 8.39 -6.56 -2.12
N LEU A 66 9.34 -6.33 -3.03
CA LEU A 66 10.46 -7.24 -3.27
C LEU A 66 11.61 -7.01 -2.26
N ASP A 67 11.26 -6.83 -0.99
CA ASP A 67 12.22 -6.78 0.11
C ASP A 67 12.56 -8.20 0.56
N TRP A 68 13.81 -8.61 0.35
CA TRP A 68 14.30 -9.93 0.73
C TRP A 68 14.25 -10.19 2.25
N SER A 69 14.42 -9.15 3.07
CA SER A 69 14.32 -9.26 4.52
C SER A 69 12.88 -9.57 4.97
N LEU A 70 11.92 -8.88 4.36
CA LEU A 70 10.50 -9.05 4.62
C LEU A 70 9.97 -10.40 4.10
N ILE A 71 10.45 -10.83 2.93
CA ILE A 71 10.07 -12.12 2.33
C ILE A 71 10.49 -13.29 3.23
N SER A 72 11.72 -13.23 3.79
CA SER A 72 12.31 -14.33 4.52
C SER A 72 11.77 -14.45 5.95
N LEU A 73 11.33 -13.37 6.57
CA LEU A 73 10.91 -13.39 7.97
C LEU A 73 9.39 -13.58 8.12
N TYR A 74 8.59 -12.81 7.38
CA TYR A 74 7.14 -12.76 7.61
C TYR A 74 6.43 -14.01 7.07
N TYR A 75 6.76 -14.42 5.84
CA TYR A 75 6.08 -15.53 5.17
C TYR A 75 6.57 -16.90 5.64
N MET A 76 7.77 -17.01 6.21
CA MET A 76 8.27 -18.27 6.79
C MET A 76 7.77 -18.53 8.21
N THR A 77 7.34 -17.49 8.95
CA THR A 77 6.91 -17.62 10.35
C THR A 77 5.42 -17.98 10.48
N ILE A 78 4.60 -17.62 9.50
CA ILE A 78 3.14 -17.81 9.54
C ILE A 78 2.76 -19.12 8.83
N PRO A 79 1.89 -19.98 9.38
CA PRO A 79 1.46 -21.19 8.68
C PRO A 79 0.73 -20.85 7.37
N LEU A 80 0.98 -21.65 6.33
CA LEU A 80 0.46 -21.42 4.97
C LEU A 80 -1.07 -21.27 4.92
N ILE A 81 -1.78 -21.99 5.80
CA ILE A 81 -3.25 -21.95 5.89
C ILE A 81 -3.74 -20.58 6.34
N SER A 82 -3.09 -19.98 7.34
CA SER A 82 -3.46 -18.63 7.80
C SER A 82 -3.12 -17.56 6.75
N GLN A 83 -2.03 -17.75 6.00
CA GLN A 83 -1.69 -16.84 4.90
C GLN A 83 -2.74 -16.89 3.79
N ALA A 84 -3.16 -18.10 3.38
CA ALA A 84 -4.19 -18.28 2.36
C ALA A 84 -5.52 -17.61 2.74
N ASN A 85 -5.95 -17.74 3.99
CA ASN A 85 -7.17 -17.11 4.48
C ASN A 85 -7.08 -15.57 4.42
N SER A 86 -5.94 -14.99 4.82
CA SER A 86 -5.71 -13.55 4.71
C SER A 86 -5.72 -13.08 3.25
N TRP A 87 -5.14 -13.85 2.33
CA TRP A 87 -5.16 -13.53 0.89
C TRP A 87 -6.57 -13.56 0.31
N VAL A 88 -7.40 -14.52 0.72
CA VAL A 88 -8.82 -14.56 0.34
C VAL A 88 -9.55 -13.34 0.89
N GLY A 89 -9.31 -12.97 2.15
CA GLY A 89 -9.88 -11.76 2.76
C GLY A 89 -9.52 -10.48 1.98
N PHE A 90 -8.23 -10.32 1.63
CA PHE A 90 -7.80 -9.21 0.77
C PHE A 90 -8.47 -9.25 -0.60
N GLY A 91 -8.54 -10.42 -1.25
CA GLY A 91 -9.21 -10.59 -2.54
C GLY A 91 -10.68 -10.16 -2.52
N VAL A 92 -11.41 -10.52 -1.47
CA VAL A 92 -12.82 -10.10 -1.30
C VAL A 92 -12.92 -8.59 -1.12
N CYS A 93 -12.09 -7.99 -0.25
CA CYS A 93 -12.07 -6.54 -0.05
C CYS A 93 -11.72 -5.78 -1.34
N TYR A 94 -10.80 -6.30 -2.15
CA TYR A 94 -10.40 -5.70 -3.42
C TYR A 94 -11.51 -5.66 -4.46
N ILE A 95 -12.49 -6.58 -4.40
CA ILE A 95 -13.65 -6.58 -5.29
C ILE A 95 -14.77 -5.72 -4.68
N LEU A 96 -15.01 -5.87 -3.37
CA LEU A 96 -16.14 -5.21 -2.70
C LEU A 96 -16.01 -3.68 -2.68
N LEU A 97 -14.83 -3.15 -2.38
CA LEU A 97 -14.59 -1.71 -2.27
C LEU A 97 -14.85 -0.94 -3.59
N PRO A 98 -14.30 -1.34 -4.75
CA PRO A 98 -14.61 -0.67 -6.00
C PRO A 98 -16.06 -0.88 -6.44
N VAL A 99 -16.66 -2.05 -6.17
CA VAL A 99 -18.09 -2.30 -6.49
C VAL A 99 -18.99 -1.29 -5.78
N ILE A 100 -18.79 -1.08 -4.47
CA ILE A 100 -19.56 -0.11 -3.68
C ILE A 100 -19.35 1.32 -4.21
N TYR A 101 -18.10 1.69 -4.52
CA TYR A 101 -17.74 3.01 -5.01
C TYR A 101 -18.36 3.32 -6.39
N TYR A 102 -18.23 2.42 -7.36
CA TYR A 102 -18.75 2.61 -8.71
C TYR A 102 -20.28 2.46 -8.79
N ALA A 103 -20.88 1.63 -7.93
CA ALA A 103 -22.34 1.55 -7.79
C ALA A 103 -22.95 2.73 -7.01
N ASN A 104 -22.13 3.67 -6.53
CA ASN A 104 -22.54 4.85 -5.77
C ASN A 104 -23.47 4.51 -4.58
N ILE A 105 -23.23 3.37 -3.94
CA ILE A 105 -23.96 2.97 -2.75
C ILE A 105 -23.60 3.97 -1.64
N TRP A 106 -24.59 4.47 -0.91
CA TRP A 106 -24.41 5.48 0.15
C TRP A 106 -23.76 6.80 -0.27
N ASN A 107 -23.91 7.23 -1.54
CA ASN A 107 -23.27 8.44 -2.04
C ASN A 107 -21.73 8.42 -1.91
N SER A 108 -21.11 7.24 -1.98
CA SER A 108 -19.66 7.07 -1.84
C SER A 108 -18.82 7.87 -2.86
N LYS A 109 -19.39 8.27 -4.01
CA LYS A 109 -18.69 9.12 -4.98
C LYS A 109 -18.38 10.54 -4.48
N ASN A 110 -19.05 11.00 -3.41
CA ASN A 110 -18.78 12.32 -2.83
C ASN A 110 -17.50 12.34 -1.97
N PHE A 111 -16.86 11.18 -1.76
CA PHE A 111 -15.65 11.04 -0.97
C PHE A 111 -14.50 10.52 -1.85
N PRO A 112 -13.24 10.87 -1.54
CA PRO A 112 -12.09 10.19 -2.14
C PRO A 112 -12.16 8.69 -1.85
N MET A 113 -11.76 7.86 -2.82
CA MET A 113 -12.05 6.41 -2.80
C MET A 113 -11.44 5.69 -1.59
N LEU A 114 -10.27 6.13 -1.14
CA LEU A 114 -9.66 5.70 0.11
C LEU A 114 -9.27 6.96 0.88
N SER A 115 -9.67 7.09 2.14
CA SER A 115 -9.23 8.21 2.98
C SER A 115 -9.31 7.82 4.45
N THR A 116 -8.26 8.14 5.20
CA THR A 116 -8.23 8.03 6.68
C THR A 116 -8.90 9.24 7.36
N LEU A 117 -9.26 10.27 6.61
CA LEU A 117 -9.96 11.45 7.13
C LEU A 117 -11.46 11.17 7.29
N MET A 118 -12.03 11.66 8.39
CA MET A 118 -13.48 11.67 8.58
C MET A 118 -14.11 12.81 7.78
N PHE A 119 -15.21 12.54 7.10
CA PHE A 119 -15.98 13.54 6.37
C PHE A 119 -17.42 13.60 6.88
N HIS A 120 -18.03 14.77 6.80
CA HIS A 120 -19.47 14.92 7.01
C HIS A 120 -20.24 14.30 5.83
N SER A 121 -21.53 14.01 6.03
CA SER A 121 -22.44 13.54 4.96
C SER A 121 -22.47 14.45 3.72
N ASN A 122 -22.02 15.70 3.87
CA ASN A 122 -21.92 16.69 2.79
C ASN A 122 -20.57 16.66 2.02
N GLY A 123 -19.61 15.79 2.39
CA GLY A 123 -18.29 15.72 1.76
C GLY A 123 -17.22 16.64 2.36
N SER A 124 -17.55 17.48 3.34
CA SER A 124 -16.59 18.37 4.00
C SER A 124 -15.73 17.64 5.05
N ILE A 125 -14.44 17.97 5.11
CA ILE A 125 -13.48 17.39 6.06
C ILE A 125 -13.93 17.72 7.49
N PHE A 126 -14.03 16.70 8.34
CA PHE A 126 -14.30 16.86 9.77
C PHE A 126 -13.03 17.28 10.49
N ASN A 127 -13.04 18.44 11.15
CA ASN A 127 -11.93 18.91 11.98
C ASN A 127 -12.22 18.61 13.46
N PRO A 128 -11.50 17.67 14.10
CA PRO A 128 -11.73 17.34 15.51
C PRO A 128 -11.30 18.46 16.47
N SER A 129 -10.49 19.44 16.03
CA SER A 129 -10.00 20.51 16.93
C SER A 129 -11.05 21.57 17.26
N SER A 130 -12.14 21.69 16.48
CA SER A 130 -13.24 22.61 16.77
C SER A 130 -14.27 22.08 17.76
N SER A 131 -14.23 20.78 18.11
CA SER A 131 -15.20 20.15 19.03
C SER A 131 -14.62 19.76 20.39
N ALA A 132 -13.29 19.81 20.59
CA ALA A 132 -12.64 19.39 21.84
C ALA A 132 -12.59 20.48 22.93
N THR A 133 -13.02 21.72 22.67
CA THR A 133 -12.96 22.83 23.65
C THR A 133 -14.27 23.08 24.42
N THR A 134 -15.31 22.26 24.23
CA THR A 134 -16.63 22.45 24.89
C THR A 134 -17.10 21.24 25.70
N SER A 135 -16.18 20.46 26.29
CA SER A 135 -16.52 19.45 27.30
C SER A 135 -15.46 19.35 28.40
N ALA A 136 -15.06 20.50 28.93
CA ALA A 136 -14.42 20.62 30.24
C ALA A 136 -15.26 21.56 31.11
N ARG A 137 -16.44 21.09 31.51
CA ARG A 137 -17.19 21.64 32.63
C ARG A 137 -18.18 20.63 33.18
#